data_AF-A0A533UPA2-F1
#
_entry.id   AF-A0A533UPA2-F1
#
_cell.length_a   1.000
_cell.length_b   1.000
_cell.length_c   1.000
_cell.angle_alpha   90.00
_cell.angle_beta   90.00
_cell.angle_gamma   90.00
#
_symmetry.space_group_name_H-M   'P 1'
#
loop_
_entity.id
_entity.type
_entity.pdbx_description
1 polymer ?
#
loop_
_entity_poly.entity_id
_entity_poly.type
_entity_poly.pdbx_seq_one_letter_code
_entity_poly.pdbx_strand_id
1 'polypeptide(L)' 'MTLFPNEDILAQEIESWKGFADCLREEDRVLFLQMLDECYQYINSINTKGEYFSTESVLMSLVFVQHKIINWLINKKC' A
#
# COMPACT_ATOMS: atom_id res chain seq x y z
N MET A 1 18.38 23.35 6.32
CA MET A 1 18.33 22.08 7.07
C MET A 1 16.89 21.82 7.45
N THR A 2 16.21 20.92 6.72
CA THR A 2 14.90 20.38 7.09
C THR A 2 15.15 19.25 8.09
N LEU A 3 14.56 19.35 9.28
CA LEU A 3 14.89 18.51 10.44
C LEU A 3 14.37 17.07 10.37
N PHE A 4 13.61 16.73 9.33
CA PHE A 4 13.22 15.38 8.98
C PHE A 4 13.16 15.35 7.44
N PRO A 5 13.90 14.48 6.73
CA PRO A 5 13.38 14.06 5.44
C PRO A 5 11.99 13.48 5.74
N ASN A 6 10.98 13.78 4.92
CA ASN A 6 9.79 12.93 4.94
C ASN A 6 10.29 11.54 4.58
N GLU A 7 10.59 10.71 5.57
CA GLU A 7 10.94 9.32 5.35
C GLU A 7 9.70 8.73 4.69
N ASP A 8 9.87 8.24 3.48
CA ASP A 8 8.80 7.60 2.72
C ASP A 8 8.47 6.30 3.44
N ILE A 9 7.56 6.39 4.43
CA ILE A 9 7.13 5.28 5.29
C ILE A 9 6.62 4.13 4.43
N LEU A 10 5.95 4.45 3.31
CA LEU A 10 5.48 3.47 2.37
C LEU A 10 6.65 2.75 1.67
N ALA A 11 7.68 3.48 1.22
CA ALA A 11 8.87 2.85 0.65
C ALA A 11 9.60 1.93 1.65
N GLN A 12 9.66 2.31 2.93
CA GLN A 12 10.23 1.48 3.98
C GLN A 12 9.42 0.19 4.21
N GLU A 13 8.08 0.28 4.24
CA GLU A 13 7.21 -0.90 4.33
C GLU A 13 7.33 -1.80 3.09
N ILE A 14 7.42 -1.22 1.89
CA ILE A 14 7.58 -1.98 0.66
C ILE A 14 8.90 -2.77 0.70
N GLU A 15 10.01 -2.16 1.12
CA GLU A 15 11.29 -2.86 1.23
C GLU A 15 11.24 -3.94 2.33
N SER A 16 10.56 -3.69 3.46
CA SER A 16 10.42 -4.70 4.52
C SER A 16 9.58 -5.91 4.09
N TRP A 17 8.65 -5.73 3.14
CA TRP A 17 7.80 -6.78 2.59
C TRP A 17 8.40 -7.51 1.38
N LYS A 18 9.56 -7.09 0.90
CA LYS A 18 10.25 -7.71 -0.24
C LYS A 18 10.53 -9.20 -0.03
N GLY A 19 10.94 -9.59 1.18
CA GLY A 19 11.15 -10.99 1.53
C GLY A 19 9.87 -11.83 1.42
N PHE A 20 8.71 -11.26 1.72
CA PHE A 20 7.42 -11.92 1.49
C PHE A 20 7.12 -12.00 -0.01
N ALA A 21 7.33 -10.91 -0.75
CA ALA A 21 7.12 -10.87 -2.21
C ALA A 21 7.98 -11.92 -2.94
N ASP A 22 9.21 -12.16 -2.49
CA ASP A 22 10.12 -13.15 -3.06
C ASP A 22 9.68 -14.61 -2.83
N CYS A 23 8.86 -14.87 -1.81
CA CYS A 23 8.26 -16.18 -1.55
C CYS A 23 7.01 -16.47 -2.42
N LEU A 24 6.46 -15.46 -3.10
CA LEU A 24 5.29 -15.62 -3.96
C LEU A 24 5.67 -16.21 -5.32
N ARG A 25 4.69 -16.84 -5.98
CA ARG A 25 4.81 -17.17 -7.40
C ARG A 25 4.95 -15.89 -8.21
N GLU A 26 5.54 -15.97 -9.40
CA GLU A 26 5.81 -14.80 -10.22
C GLU A 26 4.57 -13.96 -10.50
N GLU A 27 3.44 -14.60 -10.84
CA GLU A 27 2.15 -13.94 -11.06
C GLU A 27 1.64 -13.20 -9.82
N ASP A 28 1.70 -13.86 -8.66
CA ASP A 28 1.25 -13.31 -7.37
C ASP A 28 2.17 -12.17 -6.90
N ARG A 29 3.48 -12.29 -7.13
CA ARG A 29 4.47 -11.26 -6.81
C ARG A 29 4.21 -9.98 -7.60
N VAL A 30 3.98 -10.11 -8.91
CA VAL A 30 3.70 -8.95 -9.78
C VAL A 30 2.43 -8.25 -9.32
N LEU A 31 1.36 -9.00 -9.06
CA LEU A 31 0.10 -8.44 -8.57
C LEU A 31 0.26 -7.77 -7.20
N PHE A 32 0.99 -8.40 -6.29
CA PHE A 32 1.26 -7.87 -4.96
C PHE A 32 2.00 -6.53 -5.01
N LEU A 33 3.07 -6.44 -5.80
CA LEU A 33 3.83 -5.19 -5.97
C LEU A 33 2.98 -4.09 -6.62
N GLN A 34 2.12 -4.42 -7.58
CA GLN A 34 1.16 -3.47 -8.16
C GLN A 34 0.18 -2.92 -7.11
N MET A 35 -0.37 -3.79 -6.24
CA MET A 35 -1.26 -3.35 -5.17
C MET A 35 -0.57 -2.41 -4.16
N LEU A 36 0.70 -2.67 -3.85
CA LEU A 36 1.51 -1.80 -3.00
C LEU A 36 1.80 -0.46 -3.67
N ASP A 37 2.09 -0.46 -4.98
CA ASP A 37 2.30 0.77 -5.75
C ASP A 37 1.03 1.63 -5.77
N GLU A 38 -0.14 1.02 -5.88
CA GLU A 38 -1.42 1.74 -5.78
C GLU A 38 -1.61 2.43 -4.41
N CYS A 39 -0.93 2.01 -3.34
CA CYS A 39 -1.01 2.67 -2.04
C CYS A 39 -0.31 4.04 -2.02
N TYR A 40 0.57 4.35 -2.99
CA TYR A 40 1.20 5.68 -3.09
C TYR A 40 0.18 6.81 -3.25
N GLN A 41 -1.01 6.52 -3.79
CA GLN A 41 -2.10 7.50 -3.86
C GLN A 41 -2.58 7.98 -2.48
N TYR A 42 -2.26 7.24 -1.41
CA TYR A 42 -2.61 7.54 -0.02
C TYR A 42 -1.40 7.88 0.86
N ILE A 43 -0.22 8.15 0.27
CA ILE A 43 1.03 8.39 1.00
C ILE A 43 0.91 9.48 2.07
N ASN A 44 0.18 10.57 1.80
CA ASN A 44 -0.03 11.64 2.77
C ASN A 44 -0.79 11.13 4.01
N SER A 45 -1.81 10.30 3.81
CA SER A 45 -2.60 9.72 4.89
C SER A 45 -1.79 8.71 5.71
N ILE A 46 -0.97 7.91 5.03
CA ILE A 46 -0.04 6.95 5.66
C ILE A 46 0.98 7.70 6.51
N ASN A 47 1.62 8.73 5.94
CA ASN A 47 2.63 9.52 6.64
C ASN A 47 2.08 10.32 7.83
N THR A 48 0.81 10.71 7.79
CA THR A 48 0.18 11.47 8.90
C THR A 48 0.03 10.65 10.18
N LYS A 49 -0.15 9.33 10.08
CA LYS A 49 -0.24 8.46 11.26
C LYS A 49 1.12 8.18 11.91
N GLY A 50 2.21 8.39 11.17
CA GLY A 50 3.57 8.14 11.63
C GLY A 50 3.98 6.66 11.56
N GLU A 51 5.26 6.41 11.75
CA GLU A 51 5.92 5.11 11.55
C GLU A 51 5.36 3.99 12.44
N TYR A 52 4.93 4.30 13.66
CA TYR A 52 4.39 3.30 14.59
C TYR A 52 3.13 2.58 14.08
N PHE A 53 2.44 3.15 13.09
CA PHE A 53 1.23 2.58 12.49
C PHE A 53 1.38 2.41 10.97
N SER A 54 2.61 2.28 10.47
CA SER A 54 2.93 2.16 9.05
C SER A 54 2.19 0.98 8.42
N THR A 55 2.37 -0.21 8.99
CA THR A 55 1.76 -1.46 8.53
C THR A 55 0.23 -1.38 8.51
N GLU A 56 -0.42 -0.89 9.58
CA GLU A 56 -1.88 -0.73 9.62
C GLU A 56 -2.37 0.27 8.56
N SER A 57 -1.59 1.32 8.31
CA SER A 57 -1.93 2.34 7.31
C SER A 57 -1.84 1.80 5.88
N VAL A 58 -0.82 0.99 5.59
CA VAL A 58 -0.69 0.28 4.31
C VAL A 58 -1.83 -0.72 4.14
N LEU A 59 -2.09 -1.57 5.15
CA LEU A 59 -3.18 -2.55 5.10
C LEU A 59 -4.55 -1.89 4.91
N MET A 60 -4.83 -0.80 5.62
CA MET A 60 -6.08 -0.06 5.47
C MET A 60 -6.22 0.54 4.05
N SER A 61 -5.11 1.05 3.50
CA SER A 61 -5.07 1.58 2.13
C SER A 61 -5.39 0.47 1.11
N LEU A 62 -4.77 -0.71 1.25
CA LEU A 62 -5.05 -1.88 0.42
C LEU A 62 -6.53 -2.30 0.50
N VAL A 63 -7.07 -2.45 1.71
CA VAL A 63 -8.48 -2.82 1.91
C VAL A 63 -9.41 -1.79 1.27
N PHE A 64 -9.09 -0.50 1.38
CA PHE A 64 -9.88 0.57 0.79
C PHE A 64 -9.85 0.56 -0.74
N VAL A 65 -8.71 0.30 -1.37
CA VAL A 65 -8.59 0.11 -2.83
C VAL A 65 -9.50 -1.04 -3.28
N GLN A 66 -9.40 -2.19 -2.62
CA GLN A 66 -10.23 -3.36 -2.95
C GLN A 66 -11.72 -3.08 -2.78
N HIS A 67 -12.10 -2.36 -1.72
CA HIS A 67 -13.48 -1.93 -1.51
C HIS A 67 -13.99 -1.04 -2.66
N LYS A 68 -13.18 -0.10 -3.16
CA LYS A 68 -13.54 0.75 -4.32
C LYS A 68 -13.73 -0.09 -5.59
N ILE A 69 -12.85 -1.05 -5.85
CA ILE A 69 -12.95 -1.94 -7.01
C ILE A 69 -14.23 -2.78 -6.94
N ILE A 70 -14.51 -3.37 -5.78
CA ILE A 70 -15.73 -4.17 -5.54
C ILE A 70 -16.98 -3.33 -5.76
N ASN A 71 -17.05 -2.13 -5.15
CA ASN A 71 -18.21 -1.24 -5.33
C ASN A 71 -18.37 -0.82 -6.80
N TRP A 72 -17.28 -0.53 -7.50
CA TRP A 72 -17.33 -0.22 -8.93
C TRP A 72 -17.88 -1.40 -9.75
N LEU A 73 -17.42 -2.63 -9.49
CA LEU A 73 -17.93 -3.83 -10.17
C LEU A 73 -19.41 -4.09 -9.89
N ILE A 74 -19.85 -3.86 -8.65
CA ILE A 74 -21.27 -3.97 -8.27
C ILE A 74 -22.11 -2.94 -9.03
N ASN A 75 -21.68 -1.67 -9.04
CA ASN A 75 -22.41 -0.58 -9.68
C ASN A 75 -22.40 -0.67 -11.21
N LYS A 76 -21.42 -1.34 -11.81
CA LYS A 76 -21.33 -1.56 -13.26
C LYS A 76 -22.27 -2.67 -13.77
N LYS A 77 -22.81 -3.51 -12.88
CA LYS A 77 -23.76 -4.58 -13.24
C LYS A 77 -25.22 -4.11 -13.33
N CYS A 78 -25.47 -2.80 -13.36
CA CYS A 78 -26.78 -2.20 -13.61
C CYS A 78 -26.81 -1.49 -14.97
#